data_AF-A0A357D228-F1
#
_entry.id   AF-A0A357D228-F1
#
_cell.length_a   1.000
_cell.length_b   1.000
_cell.length_c   1.000
_cell.angle_alpha   90.00
_cell.angle_beta   90.00
_cell.angle_gamma   90.00
#
_symmetry.space_group_name_H-M   'P 1'
#
loop_
_entity.id
_entity.type
_entity.pdbx_description
1 polymer ?
#
loop_
_entity_poly.entity_id
_entity_poly.type
_entity_poly.pdbx_seq_one_letter_code
_entity_poly.pdbx_strand_id
1 'polypeptide(L)'
;PYCLYDSFINLDTIGLLRRYGFKVLAPEFFTPQQIEVELGVLAKPLFWTLSQRIFGTFRLLCKQKVEGVIYLSAFACGPEALIGELIKKEAKVLGLPLLQLDLDEHSG
;
A
#
# COMPACT_ATOMS: atom_id res chain seq x y z
N PRO A 1 6.34 -6.82 3.43
CA PRO A 1 7.78 -6.85 3.77
C PRO A 1 8.65 -7.14 2.53
N TYR A 2 8.47 -8.29 1.88
CA TYR A 2 9.28 -8.67 0.72
C TYR A 2 8.96 -7.85 -0.54
N CYS A 3 7.68 -7.62 -0.87
CA CYS A 3 7.29 -6.82 -2.03
C CYS A 3 7.84 -5.37 -2.02
N LEU A 4 8.10 -4.79 -0.85
CA LEU A 4 8.62 -3.42 -0.76
C LEU A 4 10.14 -3.34 -0.80
N TYR A 5 10.84 -4.35 -0.29
CA TYR A 5 12.26 -4.26 0.05
C TYR A 5 13.15 -5.26 -0.64
N ASP A 6 12.56 -6.31 -1.22
CA ASP A 6 13.30 -7.19 -2.11
C ASP A 6 13.37 -6.56 -3.50
N SER A 7 14.54 -6.01 -3.83
CA SER A 7 14.82 -5.36 -5.10
C SER A 7 14.75 -6.31 -6.29
N PHE A 8 14.92 -7.61 -6.08
CA PHE A 8 14.79 -8.60 -7.15
C PHE A 8 13.31 -8.83 -7.47
N ILE A 9 12.47 -8.94 -6.44
CA ILE A 9 11.02 -9.18 -6.58
C ILE A 9 10.29 -7.93 -7.12
N ASN A 10 10.66 -6.73 -6.65
CA ASN A 10 9.97 -5.49 -7.04
C ASN A 10 10.71 -4.64 -8.08
N LEU A 11 11.76 -5.19 -8.69
CA LEU A 11 12.57 -4.53 -9.71
C LEU A 11 13.14 -3.17 -9.26
N ASP A 12 13.51 -3.05 -7.98
CA ASP A 12 13.99 -1.82 -7.35
C ASP A 12 13.04 -0.62 -7.53
N THR A 13 11.73 -0.84 -7.40
CA THR A 13 10.71 0.21 -7.60
C THR A 13 11.00 1.47 -6.76
N ILE A 14 11.44 1.30 -5.51
CA ILE A 14 11.77 2.45 -4.64
C ILE A 14 12.98 3.22 -5.17
N GLY A 15 14.04 2.53 -5.58
CA GLY A 15 15.23 3.15 -6.15
C GLY A 15 14.93 3.82 -7.50
N LEU A 16 14.05 3.23 -8.31
CA LEU A 16 13.56 3.83 -9.55
C LEU A 16 12.86 5.18 -9.31
N LEU A 17 11.89 5.22 -8.39
CA LEU A 17 11.17 6.45 -8.05
C LEU A 17 12.10 7.54 -7.53
N ARG A 18 13.06 7.17 -6.67
CA ARG A 18 14.07 8.11 -6.17
C ARG A 18 14.95 8.67 -7.27
N ARG A 19 15.35 7.86 -8.25
CA ARG A 19 16.11 8.30 -9.44
C ARG A 19 15.34 9.31 -10.29
N TYR A 20 14.01 9.19 -10.34
CA TYR A 20 13.13 10.18 -10.96
C TYR A 20 12.84 11.42 -10.09
N GLY A 21 13.47 11.53 -8.91
CA GLY A 21 13.33 12.69 -8.02
C GLY A 21 12.16 12.62 -7.04
N PHE A 22 11.44 11.51 -6.96
CA PHE A 22 10.34 11.35 -6.03
C PHE A 22 10.81 11.01 -4.61
N LYS A 23 10.17 11.63 -3.62
CA LYS A 23 10.28 11.21 -2.22
C LYS A 23 9.28 10.08 -1.95
N VAL A 24 9.80 8.92 -1.57
CA VAL A 24 8.98 7.74 -1.27
C VAL A 24 8.68 7.67 0.22
N LEU A 25 7.40 7.62 0.59
CA LEU A 25 6.92 7.29 1.92
C LEU A 25 6.49 5.82 1.96
N ALA A 26 6.84 5.12 3.03
CA ALA A 26 6.56 3.71 3.25
C ALA A 26 5.84 3.48 4.59
N PRO A 27 5.22 2.31 4.82
CA PRO A 27 4.56 1.99 6.09
C PRO A 27 5.41 2.22 7.36
N GLU A 28 6.73 2.08 7.24
CA GLU A 28 7.72 2.20 8.32
C GLU A 28 7.91 3.64 8.82
N PHE A 29 7.42 4.63 8.08
CA PHE A 29 7.43 6.02 8.50
C PHE A 29 6.35 6.35 9.54
N PHE A 30 5.48 5.39 9.85
CA PHE A 30 4.35 5.55 10.75
C PHE A 30 4.43 4.57 11.93
N THR A 31 4.02 5.02 13.12
CA THR A 31 3.94 4.15 14.29
C THR A 31 2.74 3.20 14.19
N PRO A 32 2.78 2.04 14.85
CA PRO A 32 1.63 1.13 14.91
C PRO A 32 0.35 1.82 15.40
N GLN A 33 0.46 2.74 16.37
CA GLN A 33 -0.67 3.48 16.91
C GLN A 33 -1.28 4.44 15.88
N GLN A 34 -0.46 5.10 15.06
CA GLN A 34 -0.96 5.96 13.97
C GLN A 34 -1.76 5.13 12.96
N ILE A 35 -1.27 3.94 12.63
CA ILE A 35 -1.95 3.01 11.71
C ILE A 35 -3.28 2.54 12.31
N GLU A 36 -3.29 2.15 13.58
CA GLU A 36 -4.47 1.65 14.28
C GLU A 36 -5.60 2.68 14.33
N VAL A 37 -5.27 3.96 14.58
CA VAL A 37 -6.25 5.05 14.58
C VAL A 37 -6.97 5.16 13.24
N GLU A 38 -6.28 4.93 12.12
CA GLU A 38 -6.90 4.96 10.79
C GLU A 38 -7.86 3.80 10.52
N LEU A 39 -7.80 2.73 11.30
CA LEU A 39 -8.70 1.57 11.11
C LEU A 39 -10.09 1.82 11.66
N GLY A 40 -10.26 2.80 12.57
CA GLY A 40 -11.54 3.11 13.22
C GLY A 40 -12.65 3.60 12.27
N VAL A 41 -12.32 3.93 11.02
CA VAL A 41 -13.32 4.26 9.98
C VAL A 41 -14.08 3.03 9.48
N LEU A 42 -13.49 1.84 9.62
CA LEU A 42 -14.04 0.63 9.06
C LEU A 42 -15.18 0.12 9.93
N ALA A 43 -16.36 -0.10 9.33
CA ALA A 43 -17.50 -0.68 10.02
C ALA A 43 -17.25 -2.12 10.52
N LYS A 44 -16.28 -2.82 9.92
CA LYS A 44 -15.81 -4.14 10.35
C LYS A 44 -14.30 -4.12 10.49
N PRO A 45 -13.74 -4.63 11.60
CA PRO A 45 -12.31 -4.69 11.78
C PRO A 45 -11.69 -5.65 10.76
N LEU A 46 -10.53 -5.28 10.23
CA LEU A 46 -9.71 -6.19 9.43
C LEU A 46 -9.06 -7.20 10.37
N PHE A 47 -9.21 -8.50 10.09
CA PHE A 47 -8.72 -9.54 10.99
C PHE A 47 -7.20 -9.72 10.94
N TRP A 48 -6.58 -9.57 9.76
CA TRP A 48 -5.14 -9.80 9.56
C TRP A 48 -4.33 -8.51 9.79
N THR A 49 -3.28 -8.60 10.61
CA THR A 49 -2.36 -7.49 10.90
C THR A 49 -1.74 -6.88 9.64
N LEU A 50 -1.46 -7.68 8.62
CA LEU A 50 -0.95 -7.17 7.35
C LEU A 50 -1.99 -6.30 6.64
N SER A 51 -3.23 -6.76 6.56
CA SER A 51 -4.35 -6.01 5.98
C SER A 51 -4.59 -4.68 6.71
N GLN A 52 -4.57 -4.73 8.05
CA GLN A 52 -4.62 -3.55 8.91
C GLN A 52 -3.48 -2.57 8.57
N ARG A 53 -2.25 -3.08 8.50
CA ARG A 53 -1.06 -2.26 8.21
C ARG A 53 -1.14 -1.60 6.84
N ILE A 54 -1.54 -2.33 5.80
CA ILE A 54 -1.69 -1.81 4.44
C ILE A 54 -2.75 -0.70 4.40
N PHE A 55 -3.96 -0.99 4.90
CA PHE A 55 -5.07 -0.04 4.82
C PHE A 55 -4.84 1.21 5.68
N GLY A 56 -4.36 1.05 6.92
CA GLY A 56 -4.05 2.18 7.78
C GLY A 56 -2.92 3.05 7.21
N THR A 57 -1.87 2.44 6.63
CA THR A 57 -0.82 3.18 5.95
C THR A 57 -1.38 3.98 4.77
N PHE A 58 -2.21 3.35 3.93
CA PHE A 58 -2.84 4.04 2.80
C PHE A 58 -3.58 5.31 3.24
N ARG A 59 -4.39 5.23 4.30
CA ARG A 59 -5.11 6.40 4.83
C ARG A 59 -4.17 7.47 5.39
N LEU A 60 -3.07 7.07 6.05
CA LEU A 60 -2.03 8.02 6.47
C LEU A 60 -1.37 8.71 5.27
N LEU A 61 -1.06 7.98 4.19
CA LEU A 61 -0.52 8.57 2.96
C LEU A 61 -1.50 9.58 2.35
N CYS A 62 -2.80 9.28 2.32
CA CYS A 62 -3.82 10.24 1.90
C CYS A 62 -3.78 11.52 2.75
N LYS A 63 -3.63 11.40 4.07
CA LYS A 63 -3.51 12.56 4.98
C LYS A 63 -2.22 13.36 4.80
N GLN A 64 -1.13 12.70 4.40
CA GLN A 64 0.13 13.35 4.03
C GLN A 64 0.06 14.06 2.66
N LYS A 65 -1.08 13.98 1.95
CA LYS A 65 -1.30 14.63 0.64
C LYS A 65 -0.24 14.22 -0.39
N VAL A 66 0.07 12.93 -0.46
CA VAL A 66 0.96 12.39 -1.49
C VAL A 66 0.36 12.59 -2.88
N GLU A 67 1.23 12.71 -3.89
CA GLU A 67 0.82 12.89 -5.30
C GLU A 67 0.22 11.62 -5.92
N GLY A 68 0.52 10.45 -5.34
CA GLY A 68 -0.01 9.17 -5.75
C GLY A 68 0.43 8.04 -4.83
N VAL A 69 -0.21 6.89 -4.97
CA VAL A 69 0.10 5.68 -4.20
C VAL A 69 0.40 4.54 -5.16
N ILE A 70 1.45 3.78 -4.85
CA ILE A 70 1.76 2.52 -5.53
C ILE A 70 1.47 1.39 -4.53
N TYR A 71 0.53 0.52 -4.88
CA TYR A 71 0.16 -0.65 -4.11
C TYR A 71 0.80 -1.88 -4.74
N LEU A 72 1.76 -2.48 -4.02
CA LEU A 72 2.41 -3.72 -4.43
C LEU A 72 1.69 -4.91 -3.79
N SER A 73 1.18 -5.84 -4.60
CA SER A 73 0.58 -7.09 -4.12
C SER A 73 1.34 -8.27 -4.71
N ALA A 74 1.58 -9.32 -3.92
CA ALA A 74 2.20 -10.56 -4.41
C ALA A 74 1.16 -11.54 -4.97
N PHE A 75 -0.07 -11.47 -4.49
CA PHE A 75 -1.16 -12.33 -4.95
C PHE A 75 -2.49 -11.59 -4.76
N ALA A 76 -3.19 -11.31 -5.88
CA ALA A 76 -4.50 -10.67 -5.87
C ALA A 76 -5.65 -11.61 -5.42
N CYS A 77 -5.36 -12.63 -4.60
CA CYS A 77 -6.33 -13.62 -4.14
C CYS A 77 -6.49 -13.60 -2.61
N GLY A 78 -7.69 -13.93 -2.14
CA GLY A 78 -8.01 -14.02 -0.71
C GLY A 78 -8.12 -12.65 -0.03
N PRO A 79 -7.61 -12.46 1.20
CA PRO A 79 -7.80 -11.23 1.97
C PRO A 79 -7.16 -10.00 1.31
N GLU A 80 -6.10 -10.16 0.51
CA GLU A 80 -5.47 -9.06 -0.24
C GLU A 80 -6.39 -8.48 -1.32
N ALA A 81 -7.23 -9.31 -1.96
CA ALA A 81 -8.18 -8.86 -2.97
C ALA A 81 -9.20 -7.86 -2.37
N LEU A 82 -9.71 -8.18 -1.17
CA LEU A 82 -10.61 -7.30 -0.45
C LEU A 82 -9.96 -5.96 -0.11
N ILE A 83 -8.71 -5.98 0.38
CA ILE A 83 -7.98 -4.76 0.73
C ILE A 83 -7.68 -3.91 -0.50
N GLY A 84 -7.26 -4.54 -1.60
CA GLY A 84 -7.05 -3.85 -2.88
C GLY A 84 -8.31 -3.12 -3.35
N GLU A 85 -9.47 -3.76 -3.28
CA GLU A 85 -10.75 -3.12 -3.66
C GLU A 85 -11.16 -1.98 -2.72
N LEU A 86 -10.93 -2.12 -1.41
CA LEU A 86 -11.17 -1.03 -0.45
C LEU A 86 -10.29 0.19 -0.76
N ILE A 87 -9.00 -0.03 -1.00
CA ILE A 87 -8.04 1.03 -1.35
C ILE A 87 -8.40 1.69 -2.67
N LYS A 88 -8.69 0.91 -3.72
CA LYS A 88 -9.13 1.45 -5.03
C LYS A 88 -10.38 2.32 -4.88
N LYS A 89 -11.36 1.85 -4.11
CA LYS A 89 -12.61 2.59 -3.89
C LYS A 89 -12.35 3.92 -3.17
N GLU A 90 -11.58 3.90 -2.08
CA GLU A 90 -11.29 5.11 -1.31
C GLU A 90 -10.39 6.08 -2.10
N ALA A 91 -9.37 5.59 -2.80
CA ALA A 91 -8.53 6.40 -3.68
C ALA A 91 -9.35 7.10 -4.77
N LYS A 92 -10.29 6.38 -5.41
CA LYS A 92 -11.20 6.94 -6.40
C LYS A 92 -12.08 8.06 -5.84
N VAL A 93 -12.62 7.88 -4.63
CA VAL A 93 -13.43 8.92 -3.95
C VAL A 93 -12.59 10.15 -3.65
N LEU A 94 -11.33 9.97 -3.27
CA LEU A 94 -10.40 11.06 -2.96
C LEU A 94 -9.77 11.71 -4.20
N GLY A 95 -9.98 11.13 -5.39
CA GLY A 95 -9.30 11.57 -6.62
C GLY A 95 -7.79 11.32 -6.61
N LEU A 96 -7.31 10.39 -5.77
CA LEU A 96 -5.90 10.10 -5.59
C LEU A 96 -5.43 9.08 -6.65
N PRO A 97 -4.40 9.38 -7.45
CA PRO A 97 -3.82 8.40 -8.37
C PRO A 97 -3.31 7.17 -7.64
N LEU A 98 -3.77 5.99 -8.06
CA LEU A 98 -3.38 4.70 -7.51
C LEU A 98 -2.90 3.79 -8.63
N LEU A 99 -1.67 3.29 -8.50
CA LEU A 99 -1.11 2.23 -9.34
C LEU A 99 -1.04 0.95 -8.53
N GLN A 100 -1.74 -0.11 -8.97
CA GLN A 100 -1.56 -1.45 -8.42
C GLN A 100 -0.56 -2.22 -9.28
N LEU A 101 0.48 -2.76 -8.66
CA LEU A 101 1.44 -3.66 -9.30
C LEU A 101 1.31 -5.02 -8.63
N ASP A 102 0.85 -6.00 -9.41
CA ASP A 102 0.79 -7.39 -8.99
C ASP A 102 2.12 -8.05 -9.39
N LEU A 103 2.90 -8.44 -8.38
CA LEU A 103 4.20 -9.06 -8.53
C LEU A 103 4.00 -10.57 -8.68
N ASP A 104 4.20 -11.08 -9.89
CA ASP A 104 4.13 -12.51 -10.18
C ASP A 104 5.54 -13.12 -10.21
N GLU A 105 5.79 -14.09 -9.33
CA GLU A 105 7.05 -14.85 -9.26
C GLU A 105 7.18 -15.85 -10.42
N HIS A 106 6.16 -16.02 -11.28
CA HIS A 106 6.23 -16.84 -12.49
C HIS A 106 7.13 -16.25 -13.60
N SER A 107 8.30 -15.72 -13.23
CA SER A 107 9.46 -15.59 -14.10
C SER A 107 10.30 -16.86 -13.95
N GLY A 108 9.97 -17.87 -14.74
CA GLY A 108 10.91 -18.96 -15.07
C GLY A 108 11.99 -18.48 -16.03
#